data_AF-A0A2M8N653-F1
#
_entry.id   AF-A0A2M8N653-F1
#
_cell.length_a   1.000
_cell.length_b   1.000
_cell.length_c   1.000
_cell.angle_alpha   90.00
_cell.angle_beta   90.00
_cell.angle_gamma   90.00
#
_symmetry.space_group_name_H-M   'P 1'
#
loop_
_entity.id
_entity.type
_entity.pdbx_description
1 polymer ?
#
loop_
_entity_poly.entity_id
_entity_poly.type
_entity_poly.pdbx_seq_one_letter_code
_entity_poly.pdbx_strand_id
1 'polypeptide(L)'
;MKTKLSIITLLILVMGLMAGVVSAQPGGPGDGPRDPGRPGGRGEREHRVHPIRNAMDTIASELGLTPIEFMELLRDAEPGSTMADVITANGGDVNAIIGILIAQATDQINEAVENERLTQERADELLAELETRLNEMMNRELPDRPVRGRPGDGVGMELAHIVQDWIANNTDLTRTDIREALRDGETFAEILTNAGVDLDAFVADVTAEAQAKLDEAVANGDLTQEQADAMLERFLEGLNNRLSTPADA
;
A
#
# COMPACT_ATOMS: atom_id res chain seq x y z
N MET A 1 -15.25 41.41 -29.17
CA MET A 1 -16.18 40.41 -29.77
C MET A 1 -15.34 39.16 -30.02
N LYS A 2 -15.56 37.97 -29.46
CA LYS A 2 -16.79 37.28 -29.08
C LYS A 2 -16.46 36.32 -27.91
N THR A 3 -17.16 36.44 -26.80
CA THR A 3 -17.18 35.43 -25.74
C THR A 3 -17.94 34.21 -26.27
N LYS A 4 -17.33 33.03 -26.25
CA LYS A 4 -18.04 31.77 -26.55
C LYS A 4 -18.59 31.23 -25.23
N LEU A 5 -19.82 31.62 -24.93
CA LEU A 5 -20.70 30.91 -23.99
C LEU A 5 -21.06 29.57 -24.67
N SER A 6 -20.70 28.43 -24.07
CA SER A 6 -21.27 27.13 -24.43
C SER A 6 -22.08 26.62 -23.24
N ILE A 7 -23.38 26.86 -23.35
CA ILE A 7 -24.44 26.36 -22.48
C ILE A 7 -24.56 24.86 -22.78
N ILE A 8 -24.24 24.01 -21.80
CA ILE A 8 -24.55 22.57 -21.86
C ILE A 8 -25.75 22.34 -20.96
N THR A 9 -26.92 22.26 -21.58
CA THR A 9 -28.19 21.91 -20.93
C THR A 9 -28.25 20.39 -20.87
N LEU A 10 -28.02 19.80 -19.69
CA LEU A 10 -28.25 18.37 -19.46
C LEU A 10 -29.62 18.19 -18.83
N LEU A 11 -30.56 17.65 -19.61
CA LEU A 11 -31.92 17.33 -19.22
C LEU A 11 -32.05 15.81 -19.25
N ILE A 12 -31.96 15.15 -18.10
CA ILE A 12 -32.24 13.72 -17.98
C ILE A 12 -33.52 13.57 -17.17
N LEU A 13 -34.57 13.23 -17.90
CA LEU A 13 -35.90 12.88 -17.43
C LEU A 13 -35.92 11.38 -17.13
N VAL A 14 -36.09 10.98 -15.87
CA VAL A 14 -36.46 9.60 -15.52
C VAL A 14 -37.74 9.65 -14.70
N MET A 15 -38.85 9.37 -15.39
CA MET A 15 -40.16 9.14 -14.80
C MET A 15 -40.66 7.80 -15.34
N GLY A 16 -40.92 6.83 -14.46
CA GLY A 16 -41.35 5.49 -14.86
C GLY A 16 -41.65 4.54 -13.69
N LEU A 17 -42.63 4.92 -12.86
CA LEU A 17 -43.36 4.03 -11.95
C LEU A 17 -44.00 2.85 -12.70
N MET A 18 -43.87 1.62 -12.19
CA MET A 18 -44.94 0.61 -12.22
C MET A 18 -44.81 -0.36 -11.04
N ALA A 19 -45.90 -0.47 -10.29
CA ALA A 19 -46.08 -1.38 -9.16
C ALA A 19 -46.80 -2.68 -9.57
N GLY A 20 -46.49 -3.77 -8.86
CA GLY A 20 -47.45 -4.82 -8.50
C GLY A 20 -47.26 -6.20 -9.13
N VAL A 21 -46.96 -7.21 -8.30
CA VAL A 21 -47.95 -8.19 -7.78
C VAL A 21 -47.27 -9.12 -6.76
N VAL A 22 -47.92 -9.26 -5.60
CA VAL A 22 -47.65 -10.24 -4.54
C VAL A 22 -48.11 -11.64 -4.96
N SER A 23 -47.36 -12.68 -4.60
CA SER A 23 -47.99 -13.91 -4.09
C SER A 23 -47.11 -14.55 -3.01
N ALA A 24 -47.73 -14.76 -1.84
CA ALA A 24 -47.20 -15.53 -0.72
C ALA A 24 -47.61 -17.00 -0.86
N GLN A 25 -46.79 -17.93 -0.38
CA GLN A 25 -47.26 -19.25 0.08
C GLN A 25 -46.33 -19.78 1.19
N PRO A 26 -46.86 -20.30 2.32
CA PRO A 26 -46.09 -20.69 3.50
C PRO A 26 -45.91 -22.22 3.66
N GLY A 27 -44.88 -22.62 4.42
CA GLY A 27 -44.94 -23.82 5.27
C GLY A 27 -43.76 -24.82 5.18
N GLY A 28 -43.02 -25.00 6.28
CA GLY A 28 -42.19 -26.18 6.55
C GLY A 28 -41.09 -25.98 7.59
N PRO A 29 -41.22 -26.46 8.84
CA PRO A 29 -40.29 -26.17 9.94
C PRO A 29 -39.12 -27.18 10.01
N GLY A 30 -37.93 -26.68 10.36
CA GLY A 30 -36.74 -27.50 10.54
C GLY A 30 -35.65 -26.77 11.33
N ASP A 31 -36.00 -26.27 12.52
CA ASP A 31 -35.01 -25.77 13.49
C ASP A 31 -34.39 -26.96 14.24
N GLY A 32 -33.20 -27.38 13.78
CA GLY A 32 -32.24 -28.09 14.63
C GLY A 32 -31.42 -27.08 15.44
N PRO A 33 -31.01 -27.40 16.69
CA PRO A 33 -30.22 -26.48 17.51
C PRO A 33 -28.89 -26.15 16.84
N ARG A 34 -28.69 -24.89 16.44
CA ARG A 34 -27.39 -24.38 16.00
C ARG A 34 -26.56 -24.08 17.25
N ASP A 35 -25.46 -24.81 17.36
CA ASP A 35 -24.42 -24.71 18.38
C ASP A 35 -23.79 -23.29 18.43
N PRO A 36 -23.90 -22.54 19.55
CA PRO A 36 -23.33 -21.20 19.67
C PRO A 36 -21.87 -21.31 20.15
N GLY A 37 -20.93 -21.58 19.23
CA GLY A 37 -19.55 -21.87 19.67
C GLY A 37 -18.39 -21.60 18.72
N ARG A 38 -18.58 -21.00 17.52
CA ARG A 38 -17.45 -20.68 16.63
C ARG A 38 -17.49 -19.25 16.08
N PRO A 39 -16.69 -18.32 16.61
CA PRO A 39 -16.37 -17.08 15.90
C PRO A 39 -15.32 -17.41 14.84
N GLY A 40 -15.81 -17.93 13.72
CA GLY A 40 -15.01 -18.29 12.54
C GLY A 40 -15.74 -17.97 11.26
N GLY A 41 -16.52 -16.88 11.26
CA GLY A 41 -17.06 -16.31 10.04
C GLY A 41 -15.94 -15.63 9.27
N ARG A 42 -15.39 -16.33 8.28
CA ARG A 42 -14.97 -15.63 7.05
C ARG A 42 -16.25 -15.04 6.48
N GLY A 43 -16.67 -13.88 6.98
CA GLY A 43 -17.66 -13.08 6.29
C GLY A 43 -17.15 -12.88 4.87
N GLU A 44 -18.06 -12.99 3.90
CA GLU A 44 -17.94 -12.35 2.60
C GLU A 44 -16.93 -11.21 2.70
N ARG A 45 -15.75 -11.40 2.10
CA ARG A 45 -14.94 -10.25 1.72
C ARG A 45 -15.76 -9.61 0.62
N GLU A 46 -16.72 -8.79 1.02
CA GLU A 46 -17.39 -7.82 0.18
C GLU A 46 -16.26 -7.17 -0.62
N HIS A 47 -16.23 -7.48 -1.92
CA HIS A 47 -15.21 -6.95 -2.80
C HIS A 47 -15.48 -5.45 -2.86
N ARG A 48 -14.86 -4.69 -1.94
CA ARG A 48 -14.99 -3.24 -1.92
C ARG A 48 -14.54 -2.75 -3.28
N VAL A 49 -15.52 -2.26 -4.04
CA VAL A 49 -15.26 -1.47 -5.23
C VAL A 49 -14.62 -0.19 -4.72
N HIS A 50 -13.37 0.04 -5.11
CA HIS A 50 -12.67 1.28 -4.84
C HIS A 50 -12.70 2.08 -6.15
N PRO A 51 -13.68 2.98 -6.33
CA PRO A 51 -13.94 3.65 -7.61
C PRO A 51 -12.84 4.65 -8.01
N ILE A 52 -11.83 4.84 -7.15
CA ILE A 52 -10.73 5.82 -7.31
C ILE A 52 -9.38 5.08 -7.41
N ARG A 53 -9.38 3.79 -7.80
CA ARG A 53 -8.15 2.95 -7.84
C ARG A 53 -7.02 3.51 -8.72
N ASN A 54 -7.35 4.38 -9.68
CA ASN A 54 -6.40 4.92 -10.66
C ASN A 54 -6.25 6.45 -10.61
N ALA A 55 -6.69 7.12 -9.54
CA ALA A 55 -6.65 8.58 -9.51
C ALA A 55 -5.23 9.14 -9.68
N MET A 56 -4.23 8.52 -9.06
CA MET A 56 -2.83 8.96 -9.19
C MET A 56 -2.33 8.89 -10.64
N ASP A 57 -2.68 7.81 -11.36
CA ASP A 57 -2.32 7.61 -12.75
C ASP A 57 -2.99 8.65 -13.66
N THR A 58 -4.30 8.88 -13.46
CA THR A 58 -5.04 9.93 -14.18
C THR A 58 -4.46 11.31 -13.92
N ILE A 59 -4.19 11.67 -12.66
CA ILE A 59 -3.62 12.99 -12.31
C ILE A 59 -2.24 13.16 -12.95
N ALA A 60 -1.37 12.14 -12.86
CA ALA A 60 -0.07 12.17 -13.50
C ALA A 60 -0.17 12.37 -15.01
N SER A 61 -1.04 11.60 -15.67
CA SER A 61 -1.28 11.70 -17.11
C SER A 61 -1.79 13.09 -17.53
N GLU A 62 -2.69 13.70 -16.75
CA GLU A 62 -3.20 15.06 -17.03
C GLU A 62 -2.12 16.14 -16.88
N LEU A 63 -1.13 15.90 -16.02
CA LEU A 63 0.05 16.76 -15.88
C LEU A 63 1.15 16.45 -16.92
N GLY A 64 0.95 15.43 -17.77
CA GLY A 64 1.95 14.98 -18.73
C GLY A 64 3.15 14.29 -18.06
N LEU A 65 2.94 13.75 -16.86
CA LEU A 65 3.94 13.05 -16.04
C LEU A 65 3.64 11.55 -16.01
N THR A 66 4.67 10.77 -15.67
CA THR A 66 4.50 9.39 -15.23
C THR A 66 3.96 9.34 -13.80
N PRO A 67 3.30 8.23 -13.39
CA PRO A 67 2.85 8.06 -12.01
C PRO A 67 4.00 8.18 -10.98
N ILE A 68 5.22 7.81 -11.37
CA ILE A 68 6.42 7.90 -10.54
C ILE A 68 6.82 9.37 -10.37
N GLU A 69 6.94 10.13 -11.46
CA GLU A 69 7.27 11.56 -11.40
C GLU A 69 6.24 12.36 -10.59
N PHE A 70 4.95 12.05 -10.73
CA PHE A 70 3.93 12.70 -9.92
C PHE A 70 4.04 12.33 -8.43
N MET A 71 4.40 11.09 -8.11
CA MET A 71 4.65 10.66 -6.74
C MET A 71 5.88 11.37 -6.14
N GLU A 72 6.94 11.58 -6.91
CA GLU A 72 8.11 12.35 -6.51
C GLU A 72 7.72 13.79 -6.14
N LEU A 73 6.91 14.46 -6.98
CA LEU A 73 6.42 15.81 -6.68
C LEU A 73 5.62 15.89 -5.39
N LEU A 74 4.83 14.87 -5.05
CA LEU A 74 4.09 14.82 -3.79
C LEU A 74 5.00 14.60 -2.59
N ARG A 75 6.11 13.87 -2.76
CA ARG A 75 7.11 13.62 -1.71
C ARG A 75 7.96 14.85 -1.44
N ASP A 76 8.32 15.58 -2.49
CA ASP A 76 9.14 16.78 -2.42
C ASP A 76 8.34 18.05 -2.10
N ALA A 77 7.02 17.93 -1.97
CA ALA A 77 6.14 19.02 -1.61
C ALA A 77 6.50 19.58 -0.22
N GLU A 78 6.35 20.89 -0.05
CA GLU A 78 6.63 21.54 1.23
C GLU A 78 5.70 20.97 2.33
N PRO A 79 6.16 20.84 3.59
CA PRO A 79 5.31 20.40 4.70
C PRO A 79 4.00 21.20 4.78
N GLY A 80 2.88 20.50 4.91
CA GLY A 80 1.55 21.12 4.89
C GLY A 80 0.98 21.41 3.50
N SER A 81 1.70 21.11 2.41
CA SER A 81 1.14 21.18 1.05
C SER A 81 0.03 20.16 0.85
N THR A 82 -0.92 20.46 -0.02
CA THR A 82 -1.96 19.52 -0.44
C THR A 82 -1.67 18.96 -1.84
N MET A 83 -2.36 17.88 -2.21
CA MET A 83 -2.34 17.35 -3.58
C MET A 83 -2.78 18.43 -4.59
N ALA A 84 -3.78 19.25 -4.24
CA ALA A 84 -4.25 20.36 -5.05
C ALA A 84 -3.16 21.42 -5.28
N ASP A 85 -2.35 21.71 -4.26
CA ASP A 85 -1.23 22.65 -4.37
C ASP A 85 -0.17 22.11 -5.34
N VAL A 86 0.18 20.82 -5.24
CA VAL A 86 1.16 20.18 -6.13
C VAL A 86 0.66 20.15 -7.58
N ILE A 87 -0.61 19.82 -7.80
CA ILE A 87 -1.24 19.86 -9.14
C ILE A 87 -1.15 21.28 -9.72
N THR A 88 -1.54 22.29 -8.94
CA THR A 88 -1.55 23.68 -9.38
C THR A 88 -0.14 24.19 -9.68
N ALA A 89 0.83 23.85 -8.83
CA ALA A 89 2.24 24.22 -9.00
C ALA A 89 2.84 23.63 -10.29
N ASN A 90 2.32 22.49 -10.75
CA ASN A 90 2.75 21.81 -11.97
C ASN A 90 1.85 22.14 -13.19
N GLY A 91 1.05 23.20 -13.09
CA GLY A 91 0.26 23.72 -14.21
C GLY A 91 -1.04 22.97 -14.49
N GLY A 92 -1.47 22.09 -13.58
CA GLY A 92 -2.76 21.38 -13.68
C GLY A 92 -3.95 22.22 -13.22
N ASP A 93 -5.12 21.88 -13.74
CA ASP A 93 -6.41 22.41 -13.27
C ASP A 93 -7.08 21.36 -12.37
N VAL A 94 -7.08 21.63 -11.07
CA VAL A 94 -7.64 20.74 -10.04
C VAL A 94 -9.11 20.42 -10.32
N ASN A 95 -9.91 21.38 -10.78
CA ASN A 95 -11.34 21.17 -11.04
C ASN A 95 -11.56 20.32 -12.29
N ALA A 96 -10.77 20.55 -13.34
CA ALA A 96 -10.83 19.74 -14.55
C ALA A 96 -10.48 18.27 -14.23
N ILE A 97 -9.43 18.05 -13.46
CA ILE A 97 -8.99 16.72 -13.00
C ILE A 97 -10.07 16.06 -12.13
N ILE A 98 -10.68 16.77 -11.19
CA ILE A 98 -11.82 16.24 -10.39
C ILE A 98 -12.95 15.79 -11.32
N GLY A 99 -13.29 16.58 -12.35
CA GLY A 99 -14.31 16.21 -13.33
C GLY A 99 -14.00 14.92 -14.08
N ILE A 100 -12.73 14.71 -14.47
CA ILE A 100 -12.27 13.48 -15.11
C ILE A 100 -12.39 12.28 -14.15
N LEU A 101 -11.95 12.45 -12.90
CA LEU A 101 -12.03 11.40 -11.89
C LEU A 101 -13.48 11.02 -11.56
N ILE A 102 -14.41 11.99 -11.52
CA ILE A 102 -15.84 11.72 -11.31
C ILE A 102 -16.41 10.88 -12.45
N ALA A 103 -16.10 11.24 -13.70
CA ALA A 103 -16.56 10.49 -14.87
C ALA A 103 -16.06 9.04 -14.84
N GLN A 104 -14.75 8.84 -14.63
CA GLN A 104 -14.15 7.50 -14.55
C GLN A 104 -14.73 6.65 -13.41
N ALA A 105 -14.88 7.24 -12.23
CA ALA A 105 -15.46 6.55 -11.07
C ALA A 105 -16.93 6.18 -11.30
N THR A 106 -17.69 7.05 -11.98
CA THR A 106 -19.08 6.78 -12.36
C THR A 106 -19.19 5.57 -13.29
N ASP A 107 -18.34 5.51 -14.31
CA ASP A 107 -18.30 4.38 -15.24
C ASP A 107 -17.97 3.07 -14.52
N GLN A 108 -16.97 3.08 -13.63
CA GLN A 108 -16.61 1.89 -12.84
C GLN A 108 -17.71 1.43 -11.88
N ILE A 109 -18.46 2.37 -11.29
CA ILE A 109 -19.59 2.06 -10.41
C ILE A 109 -20.70 1.41 -11.23
N ASN A 110 -21.05 1.97 -12.39
CA ASN A 110 -22.09 1.41 -13.27
C ASN A 110 -21.71 0.02 -13.77
N GLU A 111 -20.46 -0.19 -14.21
CA GLU A 111 -19.96 -1.50 -14.63
C GLU A 111 -20.00 -2.51 -13.47
N ALA A 112 -19.70 -2.09 -12.24
CA ALA A 112 -19.81 -2.95 -11.08
C ALA A 112 -21.25 -3.37 -10.79
N VAL A 113 -22.23 -2.49 -11.05
CA VAL A 113 -23.66 -2.83 -10.92
C VAL A 113 -24.12 -3.78 -12.03
N GLU A 114 -23.73 -3.52 -13.28
CA GLU A 114 -24.03 -4.41 -14.41
C GLU A 114 -23.49 -5.83 -14.21
N ASN A 115 -22.29 -5.92 -13.62
CA ASN A 115 -21.66 -7.20 -13.27
C ASN A 115 -22.16 -7.80 -11.95
N GLU A 116 -23.22 -7.24 -11.35
CA GLU A 116 -23.83 -7.68 -10.09
C GLU A 116 -22.84 -7.69 -8.89
N ARG A 117 -21.73 -6.95 -9.00
CA ARG A 117 -20.73 -6.78 -7.94
C ARG A 117 -21.12 -5.70 -6.93
N LEU A 118 -22.10 -4.87 -7.29
CA LEU A 118 -22.61 -3.76 -6.50
C LEU A 118 -24.13 -3.66 -6.65
N THR A 119 -24.85 -3.37 -5.57
CA THR A 119 -26.29 -3.09 -5.65
C THR A 119 -26.52 -1.65 -6.15
N GLN A 120 -27.67 -1.40 -6.79
CA GLN A 120 -28.06 -0.06 -7.23
C GLN A 120 -28.11 0.94 -6.06
N GLU A 121 -28.71 0.55 -4.93
CA GLU A 121 -28.76 1.39 -3.72
C GLU A 121 -27.37 1.80 -3.25
N ARG A 122 -26.39 0.88 -3.30
CA ARG A 122 -25.02 1.17 -2.91
C ARG A 122 -24.28 2.03 -3.94
N ALA A 123 -24.57 1.85 -5.23
CA ALA A 123 -24.04 2.68 -6.29
C ALA A 123 -24.47 4.14 -6.12
N ASP A 124 -25.76 4.38 -5.85
CA ASP A 124 -26.30 5.71 -5.63
C ASP A 124 -25.63 6.41 -4.44
N GLU A 125 -25.41 5.70 -3.33
CA GLU A 125 -24.68 6.22 -2.18
C GLU A 125 -23.23 6.60 -2.52
N LEU A 126 -22.53 5.76 -3.29
CA LEU A 126 -21.15 6.02 -3.69
C LEU A 126 -21.06 7.23 -4.61
N LEU A 127 -21.98 7.36 -5.57
CA LEU A 127 -22.03 8.50 -6.50
C LEU A 127 -22.35 9.80 -5.76
N ALA A 128 -23.24 9.78 -4.78
CA ALA A 128 -23.61 10.96 -4.00
C ALA A 128 -22.44 11.50 -3.14
N GLU A 129 -21.55 10.63 -2.67
CA GLU A 129 -20.39 11.03 -1.84
C GLU A 129 -19.10 11.27 -2.66
N LEU A 130 -19.10 10.92 -3.94
CA LEU A 130 -17.89 10.87 -4.77
C LEU A 130 -17.19 12.22 -4.87
N GLU A 131 -17.93 13.28 -5.17
CA GLU A 131 -17.39 14.63 -5.32
C GLU A 131 -16.78 15.14 -4.00
N THR A 132 -17.47 14.93 -2.88
CA THR A 132 -16.97 15.30 -1.55
C THR A 132 -15.67 14.57 -1.23
N ARG A 133 -15.62 13.25 -1.47
CA ARG A 133 -14.41 12.44 -1.19
C ARG A 133 -13.23 12.83 -2.06
N LEU A 134 -13.45 13.17 -3.33
CA LEU A 134 -12.40 13.65 -4.22
C LEU A 134 -11.88 15.02 -3.77
N ASN A 135 -12.77 15.94 -3.37
CA ASN A 135 -12.36 17.22 -2.80
C ASN A 135 -11.57 17.06 -1.51
N GLU A 136 -12.00 16.18 -0.60
CA GLU A 136 -11.25 15.86 0.62
C GLU A 136 -9.89 15.24 0.31
N MET A 137 -9.80 14.37 -0.70
CA MET A 137 -8.53 13.79 -1.14
C MET A 137 -7.58 14.86 -1.69
N MET A 138 -8.08 15.78 -2.52
CA MET A 138 -7.28 16.85 -3.13
C MET A 138 -6.78 17.87 -2.12
N ASN A 139 -7.61 18.20 -1.12
CA ASN A 139 -7.32 19.27 -0.15
C ASN A 139 -6.81 18.77 1.20
N ARG A 140 -6.57 17.47 1.36
CA ARG A 140 -5.91 16.94 2.56
C ARG A 140 -4.43 17.31 2.53
N GLU A 141 -3.91 17.78 3.65
CA GLU A 141 -2.48 17.98 3.85
C GLU A 141 -1.73 16.65 3.60
N LEU A 142 -0.70 16.73 2.77
CA LEU A 142 0.20 15.62 2.54
C LEU A 142 0.90 15.30 3.86
N PRO A 143 1.08 14.01 4.20
CA PRO A 143 1.70 13.63 5.45
C PRO A 143 3.13 14.19 5.51
N ASP A 144 3.51 14.79 6.63
CA ASP A 144 4.82 15.41 6.89
C ASP A 144 6.03 14.47 6.69
N ARG A 145 5.81 13.17 6.46
CA ARG A 145 6.85 12.16 6.25
C ARG A 145 6.36 11.09 5.28
N PRO A 146 7.26 10.48 4.48
CA PRO A 146 6.92 9.27 3.74
C PRO A 146 6.30 8.29 4.73
N VAL A 147 5.18 7.68 4.33
CA VAL A 147 4.48 6.68 5.12
C VAL A 147 5.51 5.59 5.44
N ARG A 148 6.10 5.64 6.64
CA ARG A 148 6.71 4.46 7.23
C ARG A 148 5.59 3.43 7.20
N GLY A 149 5.83 2.34 6.47
CA GLY A 149 4.97 1.18 6.50
C GLY A 149 4.52 0.89 7.94
N ARG A 150 3.32 0.33 8.05
CA ARG A 150 2.73 -0.12 9.32
C ARG A 150 3.83 -0.75 10.21
N PRO A 151 3.85 -0.54 11.53
CA PRO A 151 4.89 -1.12 12.39
C PRO A 151 5.05 -2.63 12.11
N GLY A 152 6.16 -3.01 11.45
CA GLY A 152 6.41 -4.38 10.97
C GLY A 152 6.58 -4.55 9.44
N ASP A 153 6.19 -3.58 8.61
CA ASP A 153 6.11 -3.72 7.14
C ASP A 153 6.99 -2.68 6.40
N GLY A 154 8.28 -2.57 6.73
CA GLY A 154 9.18 -1.61 6.06
C GLY A 154 10.54 -2.21 5.75
N VAL A 155 11.30 -1.54 4.86
CA VAL A 155 12.62 -1.98 4.38
C VAL A 155 13.59 -2.37 5.52
N GLY A 156 13.50 -1.69 6.66
CA GLY A 156 14.28 -2.03 7.85
C GLY A 156 13.97 -3.41 8.46
N MET A 157 12.73 -3.91 8.37
CA MET A 157 12.38 -5.28 8.75
C MET A 157 12.91 -6.29 7.73
N GLU A 158 12.86 -5.98 6.44
CA GLU A 158 13.45 -6.86 5.43
C GLU A 158 14.95 -7.03 5.63
N LEU A 159 15.67 -5.93 5.88
CA LEU A 159 17.10 -5.98 6.22
C LEU A 159 17.36 -6.82 7.47
N ALA A 160 16.49 -6.75 8.48
CA ALA A 160 16.64 -7.53 9.71
C ALA A 160 16.52 -9.05 9.49
N HIS A 161 15.85 -9.48 8.42
CA HIS A 161 15.64 -10.90 8.11
C HIS A 161 16.74 -11.52 7.25
N ILE A 162 17.50 -10.73 6.48
CA ILE A 162 18.58 -11.21 5.58
C ILE A 162 19.52 -12.19 6.29
N VAL A 163 20.05 -11.81 7.45
CA VAL A 163 21.01 -12.67 8.18
C VAL A 163 20.35 -13.99 8.59
N GLN A 164 19.10 -13.95 9.04
CA GLN A 164 18.38 -15.15 9.46
C GLN A 164 18.09 -16.07 8.27
N ASP A 165 17.69 -15.49 7.14
CA ASP A 165 17.36 -16.24 5.92
C ASP A 165 18.62 -16.84 5.29
N TRP A 166 19.72 -16.09 5.28
CA TRP A 166 21.02 -16.60 4.83
C TRP A 166 21.47 -17.81 5.65
N ILE A 167 21.39 -17.74 6.99
CA ILE A 167 21.74 -18.85 7.87
C ILE A 167 20.87 -20.07 7.58
N ALA A 168 19.55 -19.89 7.48
CA ALA A 168 18.61 -20.98 7.26
C ALA A 168 18.83 -21.68 5.89
N ASN A 169 19.34 -20.96 4.90
CA ASN A 169 19.56 -21.48 3.56
C ASN A 169 20.96 -22.07 3.35
N ASN A 170 21.96 -21.62 4.10
CA ASN A 170 23.37 -21.99 3.88
C ASN A 170 23.97 -22.84 5.01
N THR A 171 23.26 -23.00 6.13
CA THR A 171 23.73 -23.74 7.31
C THR A 171 22.60 -24.58 7.91
N ASP A 172 22.96 -25.56 8.72
CA ASP A 172 22.00 -26.33 9.53
C ASP A 172 21.73 -25.67 10.91
N LEU A 173 22.22 -24.45 11.14
CA LEU A 173 22.05 -23.77 12.43
C LEU A 173 20.61 -23.36 12.66
N THR A 174 20.05 -23.77 13.80
CA THR A 174 18.76 -23.29 14.27
C THR A 174 18.93 -22.07 15.19
N ARG A 175 17.82 -21.34 15.40
CA ARG A 175 17.78 -20.27 16.42
C ARG A 175 18.09 -20.78 17.83
N THR A 176 17.87 -22.06 18.11
CA THR A 176 18.21 -22.66 19.40
C THR A 176 19.71 -22.83 19.52
N ASP A 177 20.35 -23.42 18.49
CA ASP A 177 21.81 -23.65 18.48
C ASP A 177 22.59 -22.35 18.63
N ILE A 178 22.19 -21.32 17.87
CA ILE A 178 22.81 -19.99 17.96
C ILE A 178 22.63 -19.41 19.37
N ARG A 179 21.45 -19.55 19.97
CA ARG A 179 21.19 -19.00 21.31
C ARG A 179 21.96 -19.72 22.41
N GLU A 180 22.14 -21.03 22.28
CA GLU A 180 22.90 -21.84 23.23
C GLU A 180 24.39 -21.50 23.15
N ALA A 181 24.98 -21.49 21.94
CA ALA A 181 26.38 -21.14 21.77
C ALA A 181 26.68 -19.70 22.24
N LEU A 182 25.78 -18.74 21.97
CA LEU A 182 25.89 -17.38 22.50
C LEU A 182 25.88 -17.33 24.03
N ARG A 183 25.06 -18.17 24.70
CA ARG A 183 25.04 -18.27 26.18
C ARG A 183 26.28 -18.92 26.75
N ASP A 184 26.90 -19.81 25.98
CA ASP A 184 28.17 -20.45 26.33
C ASP A 184 29.36 -19.50 26.09
N GLY A 185 29.09 -18.28 25.61
CA GLY A 185 30.06 -17.20 25.46
C GLY A 185 30.72 -17.13 24.09
N GLU A 186 30.30 -17.98 23.14
CA GLU A 186 30.77 -17.88 21.76
C GLU A 186 30.27 -16.59 21.11
N THR A 187 31.11 -15.99 20.27
CA THR A 187 30.72 -14.90 19.38
C THR A 187 29.95 -15.43 18.18
N PHE A 188 29.15 -14.58 17.55
CA PHE A 188 28.42 -14.99 16.35
C PHE A 188 29.36 -15.40 15.20
N ALA A 189 30.55 -14.78 15.10
CA ALA A 189 31.58 -15.19 14.16
C ALA A 189 32.13 -16.61 14.43
N GLU A 190 32.35 -16.96 15.70
CA GLU A 190 32.80 -18.31 16.09
C GLU A 190 31.73 -19.35 15.79
N ILE A 191 30.46 -19.06 16.07
CA ILE A 191 29.32 -19.94 15.78
C ILE A 191 29.25 -20.27 14.29
N LEU A 192 29.34 -19.24 13.43
CA LEU A 192 29.34 -19.42 11.98
C LEU A 192 30.55 -20.22 11.50
N THR A 193 31.75 -19.89 12.01
CA THR A 193 32.99 -20.60 11.65
C THR A 193 32.93 -22.08 12.06
N ASN A 194 32.39 -22.38 13.24
CA ASN A 194 32.19 -23.74 13.74
C ASN A 194 31.18 -24.53 12.88
N ALA A 195 30.22 -23.84 12.26
CA ALA A 195 29.31 -24.41 11.27
C ALA A 195 29.92 -24.54 9.87
N GLY A 196 31.20 -24.19 9.68
CA GLY A 196 31.90 -24.28 8.40
C GLY A 196 31.65 -23.12 7.45
N VAL A 197 31.12 -22.00 7.94
CA VAL A 197 30.89 -20.79 7.15
C VAL A 197 32.19 -20.02 6.97
N ASP A 198 32.44 -19.59 5.74
CA ASP A 198 33.45 -18.56 5.43
C ASP A 198 32.86 -17.17 5.75
N LEU A 199 33.46 -16.48 6.72
CA LEU A 199 32.95 -15.19 7.20
C LEU A 199 33.04 -14.07 6.16
N ASP A 200 34.05 -14.08 5.29
CA ASP A 200 34.19 -13.08 4.25
C ASP A 200 33.11 -13.27 3.18
N ALA A 201 32.84 -14.53 2.81
CA ALA A 201 31.74 -14.87 1.90
C ALA A 201 30.37 -14.51 2.51
N PHE A 202 30.15 -14.81 3.79
CA PHE A 202 28.94 -14.44 4.51
C PHE A 202 28.68 -12.93 4.49
N VAL A 203 29.69 -12.12 4.85
CA VAL A 203 29.55 -10.65 4.85
C VAL A 203 29.29 -10.13 3.44
N ALA A 204 29.97 -10.66 2.43
CA ALA A 204 29.77 -10.27 1.04
C ALA A 204 28.34 -10.55 0.56
N ASP A 205 27.81 -11.76 0.82
CA ASP A 205 26.46 -12.16 0.42
C ASP A 205 25.39 -11.31 1.11
N VAL A 206 25.50 -11.15 2.43
CA VAL A 206 24.54 -10.36 3.23
C VAL A 206 24.57 -8.88 2.80
N THR A 207 25.75 -8.34 2.48
CA THR A 207 25.88 -6.96 1.98
C THR A 207 25.22 -6.81 0.61
N ALA A 208 25.45 -7.75 -0.30
CA ALA A 208 24.89 -7.71 -1.65
C ALA A 208 23.35 -7.80 -1.60
N GLU A 209 22.79 -8.66 -0.75
CA GLU A 209 21.34 -8.78 -0.58
C GLU A 209 20.74 -7.50 0.04
N ALA A 210 21.41 -6.92 1.04
CA ALA A 210 20.98 -5.67 1.65
C ALA A 210 20.96 -4.52 0.64
N GLN A 211 22.01 -4.40 -0.17
CA GLN A 211 22.08 -3.42 -1.26
C GLN A 211 20.93 -3.63 -2.26
N ALA A 212 20.69 -4.87 -2.70
CA ALA A 212 19.64 -5.15 -3.67
C ALA A 212 18.25 -4.74 -3.16
N LYS A 213 17.92 -5.02 -1.90
CA LYS A 213 16.64 -4.60 -1.30
C LYS A 213 16.52 -3.09 -1.17
N LEU A 214 17.61 -2.42 -0.83
CA LEU A 214 17.65 -0.96 -0.73
C LEU A 214 17.51 -0.31 -2.11
N ASP A 215 18.19 -0.84 -3.13
CA ASP A 215 18.07 -0.38 -4.51
C ASP A 215 16.65 -0.58 -5.04
N GLU A 216 16.01 -1.70 -4.72
CA GLU A 216 14.60 -1.95 -5.05
C GLU A 216 13.69 -0.92 -4.37
N ALA A 217 13.91 -0.65 -3.09
CA ALA A 217 13.16 0.37 -2.37
C ALA A 217 13.40 1.79 -2.92
N VAL A 218 14.60 2.10 -3.41
CA VAL A 218 14.89 3.37 -4.11
C VAL A 218 14.20 3.41 -5.46
N ALA A 219 14.23 2.31 -6.22
CA ALA A 219 13.55 2.21 -7.51
C ALA A 219 12.02 2.31 -7.40
N ASN A 220 11.46 1.77 -6.31
CA ASN A 220 10.04 1.90 -5.95
C ASN A 220 9.73 3.28 -5.31
N GLY A 221 10.77 4.07 -5.03
CA GLY A 221 10.73 5.39 -4.42
C GLY A 221 10.38 5.38 -2.92
N ASP A 222 10.26 4.21 -2.30
CA ASP A 222 10.03 4.08 -0.86
C ASP A 222 11.17 4.67 -0.01
N LEU A 223 12.37 4.79 -0.61
CA LEU A 223 13.54 5.44 -0.05
C LEU A 223 14.19 6.40 -1.04
N THR A 224 14.87 7.43 -0.53
CA THR A 224 15.86 8.18 -1.32
C THR A 224 17.21 7.45 -1.32
N GLN A 225 18.09 7.73 -2.29
CA GLN A 225 19.43 7.15 -2.33
C GLN A 225 20.21 7.42 -1.02
N GLU A 226 20.17 8.65 -0.52
CA GLU A 226 20.84 9.02 0.74
C GLU A 226 20.29 8.25 1.95
N GLN A 227 18.99 7.97 1.96
CA GLN A 227 18.37 7.16 3.01
C GLN A 227 18.79 5.70 2.90
N ALA A 228 18.85 5.17 1.69
CA ALA A 228 19.31 3.81 1.43
C ALA A 228 20.76 3.62 1.87
N ASP A 229 21.66 4.53 1.48
CA ASP A 229 23.07 4.49 1.87
C ASP A 229 23.23 4.54 3.40
N ALA A 230 22.50 5.44 4.07
CA ALA A 230 22.52 5.54 5.54
C ALA A 230 21.88 4.34 6.25
N MET A 231 21.00 3.58 5.59
CA MET A 231 20.46 2.33 6.12
C MET A 231 21.46 1.19 5.96
N LEU A 232 22.12 1.10 4.81
CA LEU A 232 23.16 0.12 4.56
C LEU A 232 24.31 0.27 5.56
N GLU A 233 24.80 1.49 5.76
CA GLU A 233 25.89 1.76 6.69
C GLU A 233 25.56 1.28 8.11
N ARG A 234 24.38 1.64 8.63
CA ARG A 234 23.92 1.19 9.96
C ARG A 234 23.73 -0.32 10.04
N PHE A 235 23.26 -0.93 8.96
CA PHE A 235 23.08 -2.37 8.89
C PHE A 235 24.43 -3.09 8.97
N LEU A 236 25.42 -2.64 8.21
CA LEU A 236 26.77 -3.20 8.20
C LEU A 236 27.51 -2.97 9.53
N GLU A 237 27.35 -1.80 10.13
CA GLU A 237 27.88 -1.54 11.48
C GLU A 237 27.28 -2.50 12.51
N GLY A 238 25.95 -2.69 12.47
CA GLY A 238 25.25 -3.63 13.33
C GLY A 238 25.68 -5.09 13.11
N LEU A 239 25.89 -5.50 11.85
CA LEU A 239 26.39 -6.82 11.48
C LEU A 239 27.79 -7.05 12.06
N ASN A 240 28.70 -6.11 11.85
CA ASN A 240 30.08 -6.19 12.33
C ASN A 240 30.15 -6.24 13.87
N ASN A 241 29.34 -5.43 14.53
CA ASN A 241 29.21 -5.47 15.99
C ASN A 241 28.72 -6.84 16.47
N ARG A 242 27.71 -7.43 15.83
CA ARG A 242 27.21 -8.76 16.22
C ARG A 242 28.22 -9.88 15.98
N LEU A 243 29.00 -9.81 14.92
CA LEU A 243 30.06 -10.77 14.65
C LEU A 243 31.15 -10.75 15.73
N SER A 244 31.48 -9.56 16.24
CA SER A 244 32.62 -9.36 17.14
C SER A 244 32.28 -9.38 18.64
N THR A 245 31.01 -9.22 19.01
CA THR A 245 30.59 -9.01 20.40
C THR A 245 30.04 -10.30 21.03
N PRO A 246 30.58 -10.77 22.17
CA PRO A 246 29.99 -11.85 22.96
C PRO A 246 28.61 -11.44 23.52
N ALA A 247 27.71 -12.39 23.75
CA ALA A 247 26.34 -12.08 24.19
C ALA A 247 26.21 -11.36 25.55
N ASP A 248 27.29 -11.35 26.36
CA ASP A 248 27.34 -10.78 27.70
C ASP A 248 28.15 -9.46 27.81
N ALA A 249 28.49 -8.80 26.70
CA ALA A 249 29.23 -7.52 26.68
C ALA A 249 28.31 -6.28 26.66
#